data_AF-A0AAN8GQV8-F1
#
_entry.id   AF-A0AAN8GQV8-F1
#
_cell.length_a   1.000
_cell.length_b   1.000
_cell.length_c   1.000
_cell.angle_alpha   90.00
_cell.angle_beta   90.00
_cell.angle_gamma   90.00
#
_symmetry.space_group_name_H-M   'P 1'
#
loop_
_entity.id
_entity.type
_entity.pdbx_description
1 polymer ?
#
loop_
_entity_poly.entity_id
_entity_poly.type
_entity_poly.pdbx_seq_one_letter_code
_entity_poly.pdbx_strand_id
1 'polypeptide(L)'
;MTKAPPSPTPDVPMPEEDASSSGESIPGTEPSSSDYSPTEVEIIQNDSEDSEDDGEHSVDGGEDPVSDKKYLVSHAQLMKLFCVCNFAGCGTCVISRPYCSAKGFGLTVKTDCIDGHEFVWTSQPLLNGTMSCNLLVPAAIFLTGNAYGPFSEICQCLGLESLSTRHCYNIQRVYVLPEVTSVWNLHNEAVMAATGDQVVSHCVRRWAM
;
A
#
# COMPACT_ATOMS: atom_id res chain seq x y z
N MET A 1 39.25 -20.93 54.40
CA MET A 1 39.82 -19.59 54.67
C MET A 1 39.60 -18.75 53.42
N THR A 2 39.05 -17.53 53.38
CA THR A 2 38.45 -16.59 54.36
C THR A 2 37.52 -15.65 53.57
N LYS A 3 36.56 -15.02 54.26
CA LYS A 3 35.28 -14.42 53.82
C LYS A 3 35.36 -12.87 53.87
N ALA A 4 34.63 -12.20 52.95
CA ALA A 4 33.96 -10.84 52.85
C ALA A 4 34.22 -9.72 53.92
N PRO A 5 33.77 -8.43 53.83
CA PRO A 5 32.73 -7.77 52.97
C PRO A 5 33.06 -6.28 52.53
N PRO A 6 32.11 -5.45 52.02
CA PRO A 6 32.37 -4.17 51.30
C PRO A 6 31.90 -2.85 51.98
N SER A 7 32.15 -1.72 51.27
CA SER A 7 31.59 -0.32 51.38
C SER A 7 32.20 0.59 52.47
N PRO A 8 32.20 1.96 52.38
CA PRO A 8 31.06 2.85 52.06
C PRO A 8 31.31 4.11 51.17
N THR A 9 30.23 4.75 50.72
CA THR A 9 30.13 6.15 50.25
C THR A 9 30.01 7.12 51.43
N PRO A 10 30.29 8.43 51.24
CA PRO A 10 29.30 9.43 51.68
C PRO A 10 29.17 10.71 50.83
N ASP A 11 27.91 11.17 50.78
CA ASP A 11 27.31 12.51 50.90
C ASP A 11 27.61 13.74 49.99
N VAL A 12 26.47 14.36 49.64
CA VAL A 12 26.15 15.55 48.83
C VAL A 12 26.36 16.85 49.64
N PRO A 13 26.67 18.00 49.00
CA PRO A 13 25.68 19.10 48.99
C PRO A 13 25.61 19.90 47.65
N MET A 14 24.39 20.13 47.16
CA MET A 14 23.98 21.37 46.45
C MET A 14 23.65 22.45 47.51
N PRO A 15 23.32 23.73 47.19
CA PRO A 15 23.28 24.49 45.91
C PRO A 15 24.02 25.86 46.01
N GLU A 16 24.19 26.60 44.91
CA GLU A 16 24.11 28.08 44.93
C GLU A 16 23.51 28.58 43.61
N GLU A 17 22.59 29.52 43.79
CA GLU A 17 21.72 30.16 42.82
C GLU A 17 22.39 31.47 42.39
N ASP A 18 22.28 31.87 41.13
CA ASP A 18 22.22 33.30 40.83
C ASP A 18 21.40 33.59 39.59
N ALA A 19 20.52 34.56 39.81
CA ALA A 19 19.45 35.03 38.96
C ALA A 19 19.93 35.88 37.79
N SER A 20 19.04 36.02 36.79
CA SER A 20 18.50 37.28 36.23
C SER A 20 18.28 37.11 34.73
N SER A 21 17.03 36.90 34.30
CA SER A 21 16.05 37.94 33.93
C SER A 21 16.21 38.42 32.49
N SER A 22 15.29 38.03 31.63
CA SER A 22 14.35 38.95 30.95
C SER A 22 13.50 38.15 29.96
N GLY A 23 12.18 38.23 30.12
CA GLY A 23 11.21 37.66 29.19
C GLY A 23 10.90 38.63 28.06
N GLU A 24 10.29 38.12 27.00
CA GLU A 24 9.18 38.80 26.32
C GLU A 24 8.39 37.79 25.48
N SER A 25 7.08 37.79 25.70
CA SER A 25 6.07 37.02 24.98
C SER A 25 5.61 37.83 23.77
N ILE A 26 5.43 37.21 22.59
CA ILE A 26 4.65 37.82 21.50
C ILE A 26 3.60 36.81 20.98
N PRO A 27 2.37 37.28 20.69
CA PRO A 27 1.14 36.48 20.65
C PRO A 27 0.80 35.97 19.25
N GLY A 28 -0.16 35.04 19.24
CA GLY A 28 -0.64 34.33 18.06
C GLY A 28 -1.18 35.22 16.93
N THR A 29 -1.09 34.66 15.73
CA THR A 29 -1.93 35.03 14.60
C THR A 29 -2.17 33.76 13.81
N GLU A 30 -3.41 33.26 13.89
CA GLU A 30 -3.91 32.16 13.08
C GLU A 30 -4.14 32.66 11.64
N PRO A 31 -3.69 31.94 10.60
CA PRO A 31 -4.23 32.10 9.28
C PRO A 31 -5.44 31.18 9.11
N SER A 32 -6.62 31.81 9.11
CA SER A 32 -7.90 31.36 8.58
C SER A 32 -7.77 30.21 7.56
N SER A 33 -8.11 28.99 7.97
CA SER A 33 -8.32 27.88 7.03
C SER A 33 -9.70 28.05 6.41
N SER A 34 -9.73 28.30 5.10
CA SER A 34 -10.97 28.35 4.34
C SER A 34 -11.61 26.96 4.32
N ASP A 35 -12.86 26.85 4.78
CA ASP A 35 -13.70 25.67 4.60
C ASP A 35 -13.92 25.40 3.11
N TYR A 36 -13.10 24.53 2.53
CA TYR A 36 -13.38 23.91 1.24
C TYR A 36 -14.29 22.70 1.50
N SER A 37 -15.58 22.87 1.21
CA SER A 37 -16.54 21.78 1.15
C SER A 37 -16.64 21.31 -0.30
N PRO A 38 -16.18 20.10 -0.65
CA PRO A 38 -16.46 19.53 -1.96
C PRO A 38 -17.92 19.08 -1.96
N THR A 39 -18.77 19.77 -2.71
CA THR A 39 -20.10 19.28 -3.05
C THR A 39 -19.98 17.93 -3.75
N GLU A 40 -20.76 16.99 -3.25
CA GLU A 40 -20.92 15.62 -3.74
C GLU A 40 -21.11 15.61 -5.27
N VAL A 41 -20.15 15.00 -5.97
CA VAL A 41 -20.27 14.77 -7.41
C VAL A 41 -20.80 13.35 -7.55
N GLU A 42 -22.05 13.22 -8.00
CA GLU A 42 -22.65 11.94 -8.34
C GLU A 42 -21.86 11.32 -9.50
N ILE A 43 -21.24 10.16 -9.24
CA ILE A 43 -20.48 9.40 -10.23
C ILE A 43 -21.50 8.78 -11.20
N ILE A 44 -21.64 9.36 -12.39
CA ILE A 44 -22.44 8.76 -13.46
C ILE A 44 -21.64 7.56 -13.99
N GLN A 45 -22.08 6.35 -13.64
CA GLN A 45 -21.65 5.12 -14.28
C GLN A 45 -22.20 5.10 -15.71
N ASN A 46 -21.31 5.22 -16.70
CA ASN A 46 -21.65 4.98 -18.09
C ASN A 46 -20.93 3.70 -18.52
N ASP A 47 -21.67 2.59 -18.53
CA ASP A 47 -21.27 1.35 -19.18
C ASP A 47 -21.28 1.59 -20.70
N SER A 48 -20.10 1.55 -21.31
CA SER A 48 -19.97 1.39 -22.74
C SER A 48 -18.83 0.44 -23.03
N GLU A 49 -19.19 -0.82 -23.23
CA GLU A 49 -18.36 -1.83 -23.89
C GLU A 49 -18.19 -1.40 -25.35
N ASP A 50 -16.94 -1.20 -25.79
CA ASP A 50 -16.57 -1.51 -27.17
C ASP A 50 -15.10 -1.93 -27.22
N SER A 51 -14.90 -3.07 -27.86
CA SER A 51 -13.70 -3.89 -27.80
C SER A 51 -12.98 -3.85 -29.13
N GLU A 52 -11.68 -3.58 -29.13
CA GLU A 52 -10.78 -4.08 -30.17
C GLU A 52 -9.51 -4.65 -29.54
N ASP A 53 -9.31 -5.93 -29.82
CA ASP A 53 -8.33 -6.90 -29.36
C ASP A 53 -7.08 -6.88 -30.27
N ASP A 54 -5.89 -6.77 -29.67
CA ASP A 54 -4.73 -7.54 -30.13
C ASP A 54 -3.67 -7.60 -29.01
N GLY A 55 -3.65 -8.72 -28.32
CA GLY A 55 -2.63 -9.02 -27.33
C GLY A 55 -2.99 -10.28 -26.56
N GLU A 56 -2.56 -11.44 -27.07
CA GLU A 56 -2.67 -12.73 -26.41
C GLU A 56 -1.95 -12.71 -25.04
N HIS A 57 -2.61 -12.20 -24.02
CA HIS A 57 -2.28 -12.46 -22.63
C HIS A 57 -3.16 -13.62 -22.22
N SER A 58 -2.58 -14.79 -22.00
CA SER A 58 -3.30 -15.94 -21.44
C SER A 58 -3.87 -15.54 -20.08
N VAL A 59 -5.12 -15.09 -20.07
CA VAL A 59 -5.91 -14.92 -18.85
C VAL A 59 -6.32 -16.35 -18.48
N ASP A 60 -5.46 -17.00 -17.70
CA ASP A 60 -5.85 -18.19 -16.97
C ASP A 60 -7.17 -17.89 -16.26
N GLY A 61 -8.18 -18.76 -16.40
CA GLY A 61 -9.59 -18.51 -16.06
C GLY A 61 -9.89 -18.38 -14.56
N GLY A 62 -9.01 -17.74 -13.82
CA GLY A 62 -9.17 -17.35 -12.44
C GLY A 62 -10.03 -16.09 -12.30
N GLU A 63 -10.66 -15.98 -11.14
CA GLU A 63 -11.39 -14.80 -10.70
C GLU A 63 -10.50 -13.55 -10.81
N ASP A 64 -11.09 -12.39 -11.12
CA ASP A 64 -10.36 -11.13 -11.23
C ASP A 64 -9.55 -10.88 -9.94
N PRO A 65 -8.21 -10.72 -10.02
CA PRO A 65 -7.35 -10.59 -8.86
C PRO A 65 -7.64 -9.35 -8.02
N VAL A 66 -8.35 -8.35 -8.55
CA VAL A 66 -8.86 -7.23 -7.76
C VAL A 66 -10.00 -7.70 -6.86
N SER A 67 -11.01 -8.37 -7.44
CA SER A 67 -12.21 -8.88 -6.76
C SER A 67 -11.96 -10.04 -5.77
N ASP A 68 -10.87 -10.80 -5.93
CA ASP A 68 -10.54 -11.92 -5.06
C ASP A 68 -10.37 -11.49 -3.58
N LYS A 69 -10.92 -12.31 -2.66
CA LYS A 69 -10.89 -12.05 -1.22
C LYS A 69 -9.50 -12.29 -0.65
N LYS A 70 -8.96 -11.27 0.04
CA LYS A 70 -7.62 -11.29 0.61
C LYS A 70 -7.69 -11.39 2.14
N TYR A 71 -6.89 -12.28 2.72
CA TYR A 71 -6.83 -12.51 4.17
C TYR A 71 -5.41 -12.31 4.70
N LEU A 72 -5.30 -11.84 5.94
CA LEU A 72 -4.03 -11.85 6.69
C LEU A 72 -3.86 -13.20 7.39
N VAL A 73 -2.76 -13.88 7.10
CA VAL A 73 -2.46 -15.21 7.66
C VAL A 73 -1.05 -15.20 8.24
N SER A 74 -0.91 -15.57 9.51
CA SER A 74 0.40 -15.70 10.15
C SER A 74 1.20 -16.83 9.51
N HIS A 75 2.51 -16.60 9.29
CA HIS A 75 3.42 -17.58 8.69
C HIS A 75 3.32 -18.97 9.34
N ALA A 76 3.27 -19.05 10.68
CA ALA A 76 3.18 -20.32 11.39
C ALA A 76 1.89 -21.11 11.11
N GLN A 77 0.76 -20.45 10.84
CA GLN A 77 -0.48 -21.13 10.48
C GLN A 77 -0.43 -21.62 9.03
N LEU A 78 0.12 -20.80 8.13
CA LEU A 78 0.30 -21.16 6.73
C LEU A 78 1.22 -22.38 6.57
N MET A 79 2.32 -22.44 7.31
CA MET A 79 3.28 -23.56 7.22
C MET A 79 2.69 -24.92 7.63
N LYS A 80 1.60 -24.94 8.41
CA LYS A 80 0.91 -26.21 8.75
C LYS A 80 0.33 -26.91 7.53
N LEU A 81 0.09 -26.19 6.44
CA LEU A 81 -0.45 -26.73 5.19
C LEU A 81 0.62 -27.41 4.32
N PHE A 82 1.91 -27.19 4.63
CA PHE A 82 3.05 -27.68 3.84
C PHE A 82 3.80 -28.84 4.54
N CYS A 83 3.09 -29.64 5.33
CA CYS A 83 3.63 -30.86 5.95
C CYS A 83 3.50 -32.11 5.05
N VAL A 84 2.62 -32.05 4.04
CA VAL A 84 2.37 -33.10 3.05
C VAL A 84 2.59 -32.57 1.64
N CYS A 85 2.90 -33.48 0.73
CA CYS A 85 3.09 -33.17 -0.68
C CYS A 85 1.76 -32.79 -1.32
N ASN A 86 1.69 -31.60 -1.90
CA ASN A 86 0.53 -31.11 -2.64
C ASN A 86 0.62 -31.40 -4.15
N PHE A 87 1.61 -32.18 -4.59
CA PHE A 87 1.64 -32.70 -5.96
C PHE A 87 0.46 -33.64 -6.18
N ALA A 88 -0.18 -33.54 -7.35
CA ALA A 88 -1.40 -34.29 -7.66
C ALA A 88 -1.20 -35.80 -7.49
N GLY A 89 -2.00 -36.41 -6.59
CA GLY A 89 -1.99 -37.85 -6.34
C GLY A 89 -0.88 -38.35 -5.38
N CYS A 90 -0.05 -37.48 -4.81
CA CYS A 90 1.05 -37.90 -3.93
C CYS A 90 0.64 -37.94 -2.45
N GLY A 91 0.45 -36.80 -1.79
CA GLY A 91 0.02 -36.72 -0.38
C GLY A 91 1.01 -37.27 0.65
N THR A 92 2.23 -37.67 0.26
CA THR A 92 3.25 -38.20 1.18
C THR A 92 3.95 -37.09 1.96
N CYS A 93 4.70 -37.45 3.00
CA CYS A 93 5.38 -36.48 3.86
C CYS A 93 6.42 -35.66 3.10
N VAL A 94 6.45 -34.35 3.40
CA VAL A 94 7.55 -33.46 3.01
C VAL A 94 8.78 -33.84 3.84
N ILE A 95 9.94 -33.99 3.19
CA ILE A 95 11.16 -34.52 3.82
C ILE A 95 12.03 -33.46 4.50
N SER A 96 11.77 -32.18 4.23
CA SER A 96 12.56 -31.05 4.72
C SER A 96 11.65 -29.88 5.13
N ARG A 97 12.23 -28.90 5.84
CA ARG A 97 11.51 -27.66 6.13
C ARG A 97 11.22 -26.94 4.80
N PRO A 98 9.98 -26.50 4.53
CA PRO A 98 9.64 -25.77 3.31
C PRO A 98 10.56 -24.57 3.10
N TYR A 99 11.12 -24.45 1.90
CA TYR A 99 11.87 -23.26 1.52
C TYR A 99 10.89 -22.12 1.24
N CYS A 100 11.12 -20.98 1.88
CA CYS A 100 10.24 -19.81 1.79
C CYS A 100 11.01 -18.62 1.23
N SER A 101 10.45 -17.94 0.24
CA SER A 101 10.99 -16.69 -0.33
C SER A 101 9.89 -15.64 -0.37
N ALA A 102 10.02 -14.61 0.46
CA ALA A 102 9.13 -13.46 0.44
C ALA A 102 9.67 -12.38 -0.50
N LYS A 103 8.77 -11.73 -1.25
CA LYS A 103 9.05 -10.58 -2.12
C LYS A 103 7.90 -9.60 -2.04
N GLY A 104 8.07 -8.53 -1.27
CA GLY A 104 7.00 -7.59 -1.00
C GLY A 104 5.87 -8.26 -0.22
N PHE A 105 4.64 -8.11 -0.67
CA PHE A 105 3.45 -8.74 -0.10
C PHE A 105 3.22 -10.19 -0.55
N GLY A 106 4.12 -10.75 -1.36
CA GLY A 106 4.00 -12.11 -1.90
C GLY A 106 4.97 -13.09 -1.26
N LEU A 107 4.55 -14.35 -1.15
CA LEU A 107 5.33 -15.47 -0.64
C LEU A 107 5.36 -16.61 -1.65
N THR A 108 6.54 -17.16 -1.89
CA THR A 108 6.73 -18.43 -2.61
C THR A 108 7.19 -19.49 -1.61
N VAL A 109 6.54 -20.65 -1.65
CA VAL A 109 6.90 -21.83 -0.85
C VAL A 109 7.30 -22.95 -1.80
N LYS A 110 8.44 -23.58 -1.53
CA LYS A 110 8.89 -24.78 -2.22
C LYS A 110 9.02 -25.95 -1.25
N THR A 111 8.56 -27.12 -1.67
CA THR A 111 8.61 -28.34 -0.87
C THR A 111 9.05 -29.52 -1.72
N ASP A 112 9.82 -30.42 -1.09
CA ASP A 112 10.21 -31.70 -1.66
C ASP A 112 9.65 -32.84 -0.79
N CYS A 113 9.10 -33.87 -1.42
CA CYS A 113 8.57 -35.04 -0.71
C CYS A 113 9.47 -36.27 -0.83
N ILE A 114 9.15 -37.32 -0.07
CA ILE A 114 9.93 -38.56 -0.05
C ILE A 114 9.94 -39.29 -1.40
N ASP A 115 8.87 -39.13 -2.19
CA ASP A 115 8.77 -39.69 -3.54
C ASP A 115 9.50 -38.85 -4.61
N GLY A 116 10.16 -37.76 -4.22
CA GLY A 116 10.97 -36.92 -5.11
C GLY A 116 10.22 -35.87 -5.92
N HIS A 117 8.96 -35.56 -5.61
CA HIS A 117 8.24 -34.45 -6.24
C HIS A 117 8.70 -33.10 -5.67
N GLU A 118 9.03 -32.15 -6.56
CA GLU A 118 9.16 -30.72 -6.24
C GLU A 118 7.80 -30.05 -6.46
N PHE A 119 7.32 -29.34 -5.43
CA PHE A 119 6.09 -28.55 -5.52
C PHE A 119 6.38 -27.09 -5.18
N VAL A 120 5.88 -26.18 -6.02
CA VAL A 120 6.02 -24.74 -5.86
C VAL A 120 4.65 -24.12 -5.73
N TRP A 121 4.45 -23.35 -4.66
CA TRP A 121 3.23 -22.61 -4.40
C TRP A 121 3.52 -21.12 -4.24
N THR A 122 2.60 -20.29 -4.71
CA THR A 122 2.64 -18.83 -4.56
C THR A 122 1.40 -18.37 -3.81
N SER A 123 1.57 -17.40 -2.91
CA SER A 123 0.48 -16.90 -2.08
C SER A 123 -0.59 -16.11 -2.82
N GLN A 124 -0.26 -15.64 -4.03
CA GLN A 124 -1.06 -14.75 -4.84
C GLN A 124 -0.86 -15.11 -6.33
N PRO A 125 -1.83 -14.81 -7.20
CA PRO A 125 -1.65 -14.92 -8.64
C PRO A 125 -0.60 -13.91 -9.14
N LEU A 126 0.00 -14.21 -10.28
CA LEU A 126 0.93 -13.32 -10.96
C LEU A 126 0.18 -12.42 -11.94
N LEU A 127 0.35 -11.11 -11.79
CA LEU A 127 -0.06 -10.07 -12.71
C LEU A 127 1.21 -9.46 -13.33
N ASN A 128 1.37 -9.55 -14.66
CA ASN A 128 2.57 -9.09 -15.37
C ASN A 128 3.88 -9.64 -14.75
N GLY A 129 3.88 -10.94 -14.40
CA GLY A 129 5.02 -11.60 -13.76
C GLY A 129 5.31 -11.19 -12.32
N THR A 130 4.43 -10.38 -11.70
CA THR A 130 4.56 -9.86 -10.34
C THR A 130 3.39 -10.33 -9.49
N MET A 131 3.61 -10.68 -8.22
CA MET A 131 2.52 -11.05 -7.30
C MET A 131 1.48 -9.92 -7.21
N SER A 132 0.20 -10.25 -7.33
CA SER A 132 -0.87 -9.26 -7.53
C SER A 132 -0.86 -8.13 -6.50
N CYS A 133 -0.73 -8.43 -5.21
CA CYS A 133 -0.72 -7.40 -4.16
C CYS A 133 0.50 -6.47 -4.21
N ASN A 134 1.59 -6.85 -4.87
CA ASN A 134 2.70 -5.93 -5.12
C ASN A 134 2.32 -4.83 -6.10
N LEU A 135 1.34 -5.04 -6.98
CA LEU A 135 0.78 -4.01 -7.87
C LEU A 135 -0.44 -3.31 -7.23
N LEU A 136 -1.35 -4.10 -6.66
CA LEU A 136 -2.62 -3.59 -6.15
C LEU A 136 -2.47 -2.69 -4.93
N VAL A 137 -1.55 -2.99 -3.99
CA VAL A 137 -1.37 -2.16 -2.79
C VAL A 137 -0.82 -0.78 -3.15
N PRO A 138 0.25 -0.64 -3.96
CA PRO A 138 0.70 0.68 -4.44
C PRO A 138 -0.38 1.44 -5.20
N ALA A 139 -1.18 0.76 -6.03
CA ALA A 139 -2.31 1.38 -6.75
C ALA A 139 -3.39 1.90 -5.79
N ALA A 140 -3.82 1.08 -4.82
CA ALA A 140 -4.82 1.47 -3.84
C ALA A 140 -4.38 2.66 -2.99
N ILE A 141 -3.11 2.68 -2.55
CA ILE A 141 -2.54 3.80 -1.79
C ILE A 141 -2.56 5.09 -2.63
N PHE A 142 -2.20 5.00 -3.91
CA PHE A 142 -2.24 6.13 -4.82
C PHE A 142 -3.66 6.66 -5.04
N LEU A 143 -4.60 5.77 -5.40
CA LEU A 143 -5.98 6.12 -5.72
C LEU A 143 -6.75 6.68 -4.53
N THR A 144 -6.38 6.28 -3.31
CA THR A 144 -6.97 6.81 -2.07
C THR A 144 -6.28 8.08 -1.57
N GLY A 145 -5.27 8.59 -2.26
CA GLY A 145 -4.54 9.80 -1.87
C GLY A 145 -3.66 9.62 -0.63
N ASN A 146 -3.32 8.38 -0.26
CA ASN A 146 -2.51 8.07 0.91
C ASN A 146 -1.02 8.04 0.59
N ALA A 147 -0.19 8.24 1.62
CA ALA A 147 1.26 8.06 1.52
C ALA A 147 1.67 6.63 1.89
N TYR A 148 2.67 6.09 1.19
CA TYR A 148 3.18 4.74 1.47
C TYR A 148 3.91 4.64 2.82
N GLY A 149 4.56 5.72 3.27
CA GLY A 149 5.34 5.74 4.52
C GLY A 149 4.52 5.27 5.74
N PRO A 150 3.41 5.96 6.09
CA PRO A 150 2.55 5.55 7.19
C PRO A 150 1.99 4.12 7.04
N PHE A 151 1.63 3.71 5.82
CA PHE A 151 1.18 2.34 5.57
C PHE A 151 2.27 1.28 5.84
N SER A 152 3.52 1.58 5.44
CA SER A 152 4.67 0.73 5.71
C SER A 152 4.97 0.63 7.21
N GLU A 153 4.82 1.72 7.96
CA GLU A 153 4.93 1.71 9.43
C GLU A 153 3.88 0.79 10.07
N ILE A 154 2.62 0.85 9.61
CA ILE A 154 1.57 -0.08 10.06
C ILE A 154 1.98 -1.53 9.76
N CYS A 155 2.49 -1.81 8.56
CA CYS A 155 2.97 -3.15 8.20
C CYS A 155 4.07 -3.62 9.15
N GLN A 156 5.04 -2.76 9.47
CA GLN A 156 6.13 -3.07 10.39
C GLN A 156 5.62 -3.34 11.81
N CYS A 157 4.70 -2.52 12.32
CA CYS A 157 4.06 -2.73 13.63
C CYS A 157 3.33 -4.06 13.73
N LEU A 158 2.74 -4.54 12.62
CA LEU A 158 2.04 -5.83 12.54
C LEU A 158 2.96 -7.01 12.20
N GLY A 159 4.24 -6.75 11.87
CA GLY A 159 5.17 -7.78 11.40
C GLY A 159 4.82 -8.34 10.02
N LEU A 160 4.21 -7.52 9.15
CA LEU A 160 3.86 -7.89 7.78
C LEU A 160 5.04 -7.65 6.83
N GLU A 161 5.25 -8.62 5.92
CA GLU A 161 6.11 -8.41 4.76
C GLU A 161 5.53 -7.31 3.87
N SER A 162 6.39 -6.43 3.37
CA SER A 162 5.96 -5.25 2.60
C SER A 162 7.02 -4.82 1.58
N LEU A 163 6.62 -3.93 0.67
CA LEU A 163 7.54 -3.34 -0.29
C LEU A 163 8.45 -2.30 0.37
N SER A 164 9.61 -2.05 -0.24
CA SER A 164 10.35 -0.83 0.10
C SER A 164 9.63 0.39 -0.49
N THR A 165 9.77 1.55 0.16
CA THR A 165 9.21 2.82 -0.32
C THR A 165 9.59 3.12 -1.76
N ARG A 166 10.87 2.90 -2.11
CA ARG A 166 11.36 3.04 -3.49
C ARG A 166 10.62 2.11 -4.45
N HIS A 167 10.41 0.86 -4.07
CA HIS A 167 9.74 -0.11 -4.92
C HIS A 167 8.26 0.25 -5.13
N CYS A 168 7.56 0.66 -4.07
CA CYS A 168 6.17 1.13 -4.14
C CYS A 168 6.03 2.31 -5.12
N TYR A 169 6.83 3.37 -4.96
CA TYR A 169 6.75 4.53 -5.86
C TYR A 169 7.18 4.21 -7.30
N ASN A 170 8.12 3.28 -7.49
CA ASN A 170 8.45 2.79 -8.83
C ASN A 170 7.26 2.10 -9.49
N ILE A 171 6.53 1.26 -8.75
CA ILE A 171 5.33 0.59 -9.27
C ILE A 171 4.26 1.62 -9.61
N GLN A 172 3.99 2.59 -8.72
CA GLN A 172 3.04 3.66 -9.01
C GLN A 172 3.41 4.42 -10.29
N ARG A 173 4.69 4.78 -10.45
CA ARG A 173 5.17 5.50 -11.63
C ARG A 173 5.03 4.70 -12.92
N VAL A 174 5.30 3.40 -12.89
CA VAL A 174 5.32 2.55 -14.10
C VAL A 174 3.92 2.07 -14.48
N TYR A 175 3.06 1.76 -13.51
CA TYR A 175 1.78 1.11 -13.76
C TYR A 175 0.57 1.97 -13.44
N VAL A 176 0.64 2.85 -12.43
CA VAL A 176 -0.57 3.55 -11.93
C VAL A 176 -0.70 4.92 -12.59
N LEU A 177 0.38 5.71 -12.62
CA LEU A 177 0.36 7.05 -13.22
C LEU A 177 -0.07 7.05 -14.69
N PRO A 178 0.41 6.13 -15.56
CA PRO A 178 -0.01 6.13 -16.96
C PRO A 178 -1.52 5.91 -17.12
N GLU A 179 -2.08 4.95 -16.39
CA GLU A 179 -3.51 4.63 -16.43
C GLU A 179 -4.37 5.77 -15.90
N VAL A 180 -3.99 6.35 -14.76
CA VAL A 180 -4.70 7.52 -14.20
C VAL A 180 -4.62 8.71 -15.15
N THR A 181 -3.47 8.96 -15.77
CA THR A 181 -3.31 10.03 -16.76
C THR A 181 -4.18 9.80 -18.00
N SER A 182 -4.27 8.54 -18.46
CA SER A 182 -5.13 8.16 -19.58
C SER A 182 -6.60 8.47 -19.29
N VAL A 183 -7.12 8.00 -18.15
CA VAL A 183 -8.50 8.24 -17.72
C VAL A 183 -8.77 9.74 -17.52
N TRP A 184 -7.83 10.47 -16.93
CA TRP A 184 -7.92 11.92 -16.76
C TRP A 184 -8.03 12.66 -18.10
N ASN A 185 -7.18 12.31 -19.06
CA ASN A 185 -7.20 12.95 -20.39
C ASN A 185 -8.51 12.66 -21.12
N LEU A 186 -8.98 11.41 -21.10
CA LEU A 186 -10.26 11.02 -21.70
C LEU A 186 -11.43 11.80 -21.08
N HIS A 187 -11.46 11.89 -19.74
CA HIS A 187 -12.48 12.66 -19.04
C HIS A 187 -12.42 14.14 -19.42
N ASN A 188 -11.23 14.73 -19.46
CA ASN A 188 -11.05 16.14 -19.78
C ASN A 188 -11.45 16.44 -21.23
N GLU A 189 -11.12 15.56 -22.19
CA GLU A 189 -11.57 15.68 -23.58
C GLU A 189 -13.10 15.64 -23.69
N ALA A 190 -13.76 14.73 -22.96
CA ALA A 190 -15.22 14.64 -22.93
C ALA A 190 -15.87 15.91 -22.34
N VAL A 191 -15.31 16.45 -21.24
CA VAL A 191 -15.79 17.70 -20.62
C VAL A 191 -15.61 18.90 -21.56
N MET A 192 -14.46 19.00 -22.24
CA MET A 192 -14.19 20.07 -23.21
C MET A 192 -15.13 19.99 -24.41
N ALA A 193 -15.45 18.79 -24.89
CA ALA A 193 -16.43 18.59 -25.96
C ALA A 193 -17.85 18.99 -25.53
N ALA A 194 -18.26 18.67 -24.30
CA ALA A 194 -19.57 19.02 -23.78
C ALA A 194 -19.75 20.52 -23.48
N THR A 195 -18.68 21.22 -23.11
CA THR A 195 -18.72 22.64 -22.71
C THR A 195 -18.32 23.61 -23.82
N GLY A 196 -17.69 23.14 -24.90
CA GLY A 196 -17.25 23.96 -26.04
C GLY A 196 -18.35 24.75 -26.77
N ASP A 197 -19.62 24.40 -26.58
CA ASP A 197 -20.79 25.09 -27.16
C ASP A 197 -21.49 26.08 -26.21
N GLN A 198 -21.10 26.16 -24.93
CA GLN A 198 -21.61 27.20 -24.04
C GLN A 198 -20.74 28.46 -24.15
N VAL A 199 -21.13 29.37 -25.05
CA VAL A 199 -20.76 30.78 -24.92
C VAL A 199 -21.31 31.24 -23.57
N VAL A 200 -20.45 31.35 -22.56
CA VAL A 200 -20.79 31.96 -21.28
C VAL A 200 -21.08 33.43 -21.56
N SER A 201 -22.33 33.73 -21.92
CA SER A 201 -22.81 35.10 -22.04
C SER A 201 -22.87 35.67 -20.63
N HIS A 202 -21.75 36.23 -20.16
CA HIS A 202 -21.76 37.11 -19.01
C HIS A 202 -22.73 38.24 -19.32
N CYS A 203 -23.92 38.17 -18.73
CA CYS A 203 -24.90 39.24 -18.80
C CYS A 203 -24.31 40.41 -18.00
N VAL A 204 -23.67 41.36 -18.69
CA VAL A 204 -23.19 42.61 -18.10
C VAL A 204 -24.41 43.33 -17.54
N ARG A 205 -24.60 43.26 -16.21
CA ARG A 205 -25.62 44.07 -15.53
C ARG A 205 -25.23 45.52 -15.67
N ARG A 206 -25.86 46.19 -16.64
CA ARG A 206 -25.83 47.63 -16.82
C ARG A 206 -26.52 48.27 -15.62
N TRP A 207 -25.74 48.85 -14.72
CA TRP A 207 -26.28 49.71 -13.66
C TRP A 207 -26.88 50.94 -14.34
N ALA A 208 -28.20 51.04 -14.34
CA ALA A 208 -28.92 52.24 -14.73
C ALA A 208 -28.87 53.24 -13.57
N MET A 209 -28.58 54.50 -13.94
CA MET A 209 -28.52 55.69 -13.07
C MET A 209 -29.84 55.98 -12.38
#